data_AF-A0A965FQ71-F1
#
_entry.id   AF-A0A965FQ71-F1
#
_cell.length_a   1.000
_cell.length_b   1.000
_cell.length_c   1.000
_cell.angle_alpha   90.00
_cell.angle_beta   90.00
_cell.angle_gamma   90.00
#
_symmetry.space_group_name_H-M   'P 1'
#
loop_
_entity.id
_entity.type
_entity.pdbx_description
1 polymer ?
#
loop_
_entity_poly.entity_id
_entity_poly.type
_entity_poly.pdbx_seq_one_letter_code
_entity_poly.pdbx_strand_id
1 'polypeptide(L)'
;MTKFFEENKANFKAPEYRKFIFATLDAAKLADPASIPDADVKARYDADRDTIYSTQEKRAVRQIIFTKEDEAKAAVEKIAAGSSFDDLVTERKLTAADTDLGTIEKRSIADKAVADAAFALEKGKVSDVIKGQFGFVVVTVNDIIAGSTQSLETVADSIKIKLATEKAKASIRDLHDKIEDQRAAAKPLAEIAKENNLSLVTIDASDRLGLSNDGTSLPALDGQNQLINAVFSSDVGVDNEAITLRSGGYIWFDVLAITPPRDRSFDEAKEKVLNAWREDDLAKRLQAKADELVQAVKSGKSITMLAGELGVEAKDAKGLKRSAQSEGLSPQAVSAAFSVPVKETTSALGNNPDERVILTVESSALGDSATALADAGRIADQMRRSLSDDYANAYVLRTQQDLGVTVNDRVRAMALGLN
;
A
#
# COMPACT_ATOMS: atom_id res chain seq x y z
N MET A 1 22.62 16.21 -32.84
CA MET A 1 23.01 15.89 -31.45
C MET A 1 23.84 16.98 -30.79
N THR A 2 25.01 17.40 -31.31
CA THR A 2 25.83 18.45 -30.66
C THR A 2 25.08 19.78 -30.50
N LYS A 3 24.38 20.24 -31.53
CA LYS A 3 23.51 21.43 -31.45
C LYS A 3 22.43 21.30 -30.37
N PHE A 4 21.76 20.14 -30.32
CA PHE A 4 20.73 19.86 -29.31
C PHE A 4 21.29 19.86 -27.89
N PHE A 5 22.50 19.34 -27.69
CA PHE A 5 23.20 19.39 -26.41
C PHE A 5 23.50 20.82 -25.97
N GLU A 6 24.02 21.69 -26.87
CA GLU A 6 24.28 23.09 -26.54
C GLU A 6 23.00 23.87 -26.22
N GLU A 7 21.91 23.64 -26.97
CA GLU A 7 20.61 24.27 -26.75
C GLU A 7 19.93 23.81 -25.44
N ASN A 8 20.23 22.60 -24.97
CA ASN A 8 19.62 21.96 -23.80
C ASN A 8 20.62 21.69 -22.67
N LYS A 9 21.74 22.42 -22.63
CA LYS A 9 22.89 22.15 -21.76
C LYS A 9 22.53 22.08 -20.27
N ALA A 10 21.54 22.86 -19.84
CA ALA A 10 21.04 22.85 -18.47
C ALA A 10 20.50 21.47 -18.05
N ASN A 11 19.88 20.72 -18.96
CA ASN A 11 19.27 19.42 -18.69
C ASN A 11 20.32 18.28 -18.61
N PHE A 12 21.54 18.54 -19.04
CA PHE A 12 22.61 17.52 -19.10
C PHE A 12 23.70 17.73 -18.05
N LYS A 13 23.56 18.72 -17.17
CA LYS A 13 24.50 18.94 -16.06
C LYS A 13 24.65 17.69 -15.19
N ALA A 14 25.85 17.47 -14.68
CA ALA A 14 26.08 16.52 -13.62
C ALA A 14 25.51 17.13 -12.33
N PRO A 15 24.65 16.41 -11.59
CA PRO A 15 24.18 16.87 -10.29
C PRO A 15 25.34 16.88 -9.28
N GLU A 16 25.08 17.41 -8.09
CA GLU A 16 25.96 17.19 -6.95
C GLU A 16 25.99 15.69 -6.61
N TYR A 17 27.19 15.16 -6.41
CA TYR A 17 27.38 13.79 -5.92
C TYR A 17 28.09 13.81 -4.58
N ARG A 18 27.69 12.92 -3.68
CA ARG A 18 28.35 12.72 -2.38
C ARG A 18 28.95 11.34 -2.29
N LYS A 19 30.21 11.28 -1.83
CA LYS A 19 30.87 10.06 -1.38
C LYS A 19 30.66 9.95 0.12
N PHE A 20 30.19 8.81 0.59
CA PHE A 20 29.93 8.60 2.01
C PHE A 20 30.10 7.13 2.39
N ILE A 21 30.29 6.90 3.68
CA ILE A 21 30.22 5.57 4.29
C ILE A 21 29.04 5.52 5.23
N PHE A 22 28.47 4.34 5.42
CA PHE A 22 27.48 4.11 6.45
C PHE A 22 27.62 2.73 7.08
N ALA A 23 27.22 2.63 8.34
CA ALA A 23 27.14 1.39 9.09
C ALA A 23 25.72 1.19 9.61
N THR A 24 25.20 -0.02 9.51
CA THR A 24 23.83 -0.35 9.93
C THR A 24 23.83 -1.27 11.13
N LEU A 25 23.04 -0.94 12.15
CA LEU A 25 22.70 -1.80 13.27
C LEU A 25 21.24 -2.25 13.12
N ASP A 26 21.04 -3.52 12.79
CA ASP A 26 19.73 -4.13 12.56
C ASP A 26 19.66 -5.45 13.32
N ALA A 27 18.60 -5.65 14.10
CA ALA A 27 18.37 -6.87 14.88
C ALA A 27 18.39 -8.12 14.00
N ALA A 28 17.84 -8.05 12.79
CA ALA A 28 17.79 -9.18 11.87
C ALA A 28 19.19 -9.55 11.35
N LYS A 29 20.10 -8.57 11.20
CA LYS A 29 21.48 -8.81 10.78
C LYS A 29 22.39 -9.23 11.95
N LEU A 30 22.05 -8.80 13.17
CA LEU A 30 22.74 -9.21 14.39
C LEU A 30 22.26 -10.57 14.92
N ALA A 31 21.05 -10.99 14.55
CA ALA A 31 20.49 -12.26 14.97
C ALA A 31 21.42 -13.40 14.54
N ASP A 32 21.78 -14.26 15.50
CA ASP A 32 22.49 -15.51 15.26
C ASP A 32 21.57 -16.68 15.63
N PRO A 33 20.76 -17.20 14.67
CA PRO A 33 19.91 -18.36 14.90
C PRO A 33 20.67 -19.61 15.33
N ALA A 34 21.95 -19.74 14.97
CA ALA A 34 22.77 -20.89 15.35
C ALA A 34 23.16 -20.87 16.83
N SER A 35 23.16 -19.68 17.46
CA SER A 35 23.39 -19.52 18.90
C SER A 35 22.19 -19.90 19.78
N ILE A 36 21.00 -20.14 19.19
CA ILE A 36 19.79 -20.44 19.95
C ILE A 36 19.73 -21.94 20.30
N PRO A 37 19.72 -22.29 21.60
CA PRO A 37 19.61 -23.68 22.04
C PRO A 37 18.29 -24.32 21.59
N ASP A 38 18.33 -25.58 21.17
CA ASP A 38 17.12 -26.32 20.78
C ASP A 38 16.11 -26.43 21.94
N ALA A 39 16.57 -26.38 23.19
CA ALA A 39 15.72 -26.35 24.37
C ALA A 39 14.81 -25.10 24.41
N ASP A 40 15.34 -23.93 24.03
CA ASP A 40 14.59 -22.67 23.99
C ASP A 40 13.58 -22.69 22.85
N VAL A 41 13.95 -23.28 21.70
CA VAL A 41 13.05 -23.48 20.55
C VAL A 41 11.88 -24.37 20.95
N LYS A 42 12.16 -25.49 21.61
CA LYS A 42 11.14 -26.41 22.11
C LYS A 42 10.24 -25.73 23.14
N ALA A 43 10.82 -25.03 24.11
CA ALA A 43 10.04 -24.31 25.11
C ALA A 43 9.11 -23.26 24.47
N ARG A 44 9.61 -22.53 23.46
CA ARG A 44 8.80 -21.55 22.73
C ARG A 44 7.68 -22.20 21.93
N TYR A 45 7.98 -23.29 21.22
CA TYR A 45 6.98 -24.07 20.50
C TYR A 45 5.90 -24.59 21.45
N ASP A 46 6.28 -25.21 22.56
CA ASP A 46 5.34 -25.79 23.52
C ASP A 46 4.43 -24.70 24.13
N ALA A 47 4.96 -23.50 24.41
CA ALA A 47 4.19 -22.36 24.91
C ALA A 47 3.20 -21.80 23.87
N ASP A 48 3.58 -21.77 22.60
CA ASP A 48 2.78 -21.20 21.51
C ASP A 48 1.99 -22.26 20.72
N ARG A 49 2.10 -23.55 21.09
CA ARG A 49 1.60 -24.70 20.31
C ARG A 49 0.11 -24.59 20.03
N ASP A 50 -0.69 -24.35 21.07
CA ASP A 50 -2.14 -24.42 20.98
C ASP A 50 -2.76 -23.13 20.42
N THR A 51 -2.00 -22.04 20.38
CA THR A 51 -2.47 -20.69 20.03
C THR A 51 -1.98 -20.23 18.66
N ILE A 52 -0.71 -20.49 18.33
CA ILE A 52 -0.07 -20.04 17.08
C ILE A 52 0.10 -21.21 16.10
N TYR A 53 0.47 -22.39 16.60
CA TYR A 53 0.83 -23.53 15.75
C TYR A 53 -0.29 -24.55 15.59
N SER A 54 -1.44 -24.35 16.24
CA SER A 54 -2.60 -25.23 16.13
C SER A 54 -3.83 -24.48 15.68
N THR A 55 -4.56 -25.12 14.77
CA THR A 55 -5.93 -24.80 14.48
C THR A 55 -6.80 -25.80 15.24
N GLN A 56 -7.76 -25.30 16.00
CA GLN A 56 -8.68 -26.15 16.74
C GLN A 56 -9.73 -26.72 15.78
N GLU A 57 -10.22 -27.92 16.11
CA GLU A 57 -11.33 -28.52 15.38
C GLU A 57 -12.56 -27.60 15.45
N LYS A 58 -13.21 -27.40 14.30
CA LYS A 58 -14.47 -26.67 14.19
C LYS A 58 -15.56 -27.57 13.66
N ARG A 59 -16.77 -27.38 14.17
CA ARG A 59 -17.95 -28.13 13.72
C ARG A 59 -19.06 -27.16 13.36
N ALA A 60 -19.77 -27.48 12.28
CA ALA A 60 -21.03 -26.82 11.95
C ALA A 60 -22.13 -27.44 12.81
N VAL A 61 -22.44 -26.79 13.93
CA VAL A 61 -23.35 -27.31 14.96
C VAL A 61 -24.69 -26.62 14.88
N ARG A 62 -25.77 -27.41 14.86
CA ARG A 62 -27.12 -26.91 15.09
C ARG A 62 -27.70 -27.56 16.34
N GLN A 63 -28.59 -26.85 17.03
CA GLN A 63 -29.23 -27.30 18.25
C GLN A 63 -30.72 -26.94 18.28
N ILE A 64 -31.51 -27.75 18.99
CA ILE A 64 -32.88 -27.43 19.37
C ILE A 64 -33.00 -27.58 20.88
N ILE A 65 -33.55 -26.56 21.54
CA ILE A 65 -33.77 -26.55 23.00
C ILE A 65 -35.25 -26.86 23.30
N PHE A 66 -35.45 -27.74 24.26
CA PHE A 66 -36.73 -28.24 24.74
C PHE A 66 -36.88 -27.93 26.23
N THR A 67 -38.08 -27.55 26.65
CA THR A 67 -38.38 -27.26 28.07
C THR A 67 -38.67 -28.52 28.87
N LYS A 68 -39.07 -29.62 28.21
CA LYS A 68 -39.39 -30.92 28.80
C LYS A 68 -38.59 -32.04 28.14
N GLU A 69 -38.15 -33.00 28.94
CA GLU A 69 -37.36 -34.14 28.47
C GLU A 69 -38.14 -35.02 27.49
N ASP A 70 -39.43 -35.25 27.76
CA ASP A 70 -40.29 -36.12 26.94
C ASP A 70 -40.46 -35.56 25.52
N GLU A 71 -40.47 -34.23 25.36
CA GLU A 71 -40.53 -33.59 24.04
C GLU A 71 -39.23 -33.78 23.26
N ALA A 72 -38.08 -33.70 23.94
CA ALA A 72 -36.78 -33.94 23.33
C ALA A 72 -36.61 -35.41 22.94
N LYS A 73 -37.10 -36.35 23.76
CA LYS A 73 -37.10 -37.79 23.45
C LYS A 73 -37.95 -38.09 22.22
N ALA A 74 -39.18 -37.56 22.17
CA ALA A 74 -40.06 -37.70 21.01
C ALA A 74 -39.42 -37.14 19.72
N ALA A 75 -38.66 -36.04 19.83
CA ALA A 75 -37.90 -35.47 18.71
C ALA A 75 -36.80 -36.40 18.20
N VAL A 76 -36.00 -36.99 19.10
CA VAL A 76 -34.96 -37.98 18.74
C VAL A 76 -35.59 -39.24 18.12
N GLU A 77 -36.72 -39.72 18.66
CA GLU A 77 -37.46 -40.87 18.11
C GLU A 77 -38.01 -40.60 16.70
N LYS A 78 -38.52 -39.40 16.44
CA LYS A 78 -38.97 -39.00 15.08
C LYS A 78 -37.81 -39.00 14.08
N ILE A 79 -36.65 -38.52 14.49
CA ILE A 79 -35.44 -38.55 13.65
C ILE A 79 -35.01 -40.00 13.39
N ALA A 80 -35.03 -40.86 14.41
CA ALA A 80 -34.75 -42.28 14.25
C ALA A 80 -35.77 -42.99 13.33
N ALA A 81 -37.01 -42.51 13.28
CA ALA A 81 -38.07 -43.00 12.39
C ALA A 81 -37.99 -42.44 10.95
N GLY A 82 -37.03 -41.56 10.64
CA GLY A 82 -36.75 -41.07 9.29
C GLY A 82 -37.09 -39.60 9.03
N SER A 83 -37.56 -38.83 10.03
CA SER A 83 -37.68 -37.38 9.90
C SER A 83 -36.32 -36.68 9.88
N SER A 84 -36.21 -35.57 9.15
CA SER A 84 -35.00 -34.75 9.17
C SER A 84 -34.96 -33.79 10.36
N PHE A 85 -33.77 -33.30 10.69
CA PHE A 85 -33.63 -32.24 11.71
C PHE A 85 -34.38 -30.97 11.30
N ASP A 86 -34.46 -30.65 10.00
CA ASP A 86 -35.19 -29.49 9.48
C ASP A 86 -36.71 -29.63 9.59
N ASP A 87 -37.23 -30.85 9.54
CA ASP A 87 -38.66 -31.12 9.80
C ASP A 87 -39.01 -30.74 11.25
N LEU A 88 -38.14 -31.05 12.21
CA LEU A 88 -38.34 -30.66 13.61
C LEU A 88 -38.25 -29.15 13.83
N VAL A 89 -37.31 -28.48 13.15
CA VAL A 89 -37.18 -27.01 13.19
C VAL A 89 -38.46 -26.36 12.66
N THR A 90 -39.00 -26.87 11.54
CA THR A 90 -40.23 -26.39 10.91
C THR A 90 -41.46 -26.64 11.78
N GLU A 91 -41.59 -27.84 12.36
CA GLU A 91 -42.70 -28.22 13.25
C GLU A 91 -42.76 -27.30 14.48
N ARG A 92 -41.59 -26.94 15.03
CA ARG A 92 -41.47 -26.04 16.18
C ARG A 92 -41.48 -24.55 15.80
N LYS A 93 -41.63 -24.22 14.51
CA LYS A 93 -41.60 -22.84 13.97
C LYS A 93 -40.33 -22.07 14.37
N LEU A 94 -39.21 -22.78 14.48
CA LEU A 94 -37.91 -22.20 14.78
C LEU A 94 -37.24 -21.71 13.49
N THR A 95 -36.40 -20.70 13.61
CA THR A 95 -35.63 -20.17 12.48
C THR A 95 -34.19 -20.68 12.51
N ALA A 96 -33.43 -20.39 11.44
CA ALA A 96 -31.99 -20.65 11.42
C ALA A 96 -31.27 -19.89 12.55
N ALA A 97 -31.70 -18.67 12.90
CA ALA A 97 -31.11 -17.90 13.98
C ALA A 97 -31.32 -18.54 15.37
N ASP A 98 -32.36 -19.36 15.54
CA ASP A 98 -32.67 -20.03 16.79
C ASP A 98 -31.94 -21.38 16.95
N THR A 99 -31.47 -21.95 15.84
CA THR A 99 -31.01 -23.34 15.79
C THR A 99 -29.58 -23.50 15.28
N ASP A 100 -29.06 -22.57 14.49
CA ASP A 100 -27.72 -22.65 13.93
C ASP A 100 -26.69 -21.90 14.78
N LEU A 101 -25.73 -22.65 15.33
CA LEU A 101 -24.60 -22.08 16.05
C LEU A 101 -23.46 -21.70 15.09
N GLY A 102 -23.57 -22.07 13.80
CA GLY A 102 -22.55 -21.87 12.79
C GLY A 102 -21.38 -22.85 12.93
N THR A 103 -20.28 -22.53 12.25
CA THR A 103 -19.03 -23.29 12.31
C THR A 103 -18.15 -22.78 13.44
N ILE A 104 -18.19 -23.48 14.57
CA ILE A 104 -17.59 -23.01 15.83
C ILE A 104 -16.67 -24.04 16.46
N GLU A 105 -15.78 -23.56 17.33
CA GLU A 105 -14.90 -24.37 18.16
C GLU A 105 -15.63 -24.82 19.43
N LYS A 106 -15.18 -25.92 20.04
CA LYS A 106 -15.81 -26.49 21.24
C LYS A 106 -15.96 -25.49 22.39
N ARG A 107 -14.94 -24.65 22.59
CA ARG A 107 -14.92 -23.61 23.63
C ARG A 107 -15.93 -22.49 23.42
N SER A 108 -16.46 -22.33 22.21
CA SER A 108 -17.45 -21.31 21.89
C SER A 108 -18.88 -21.72 22.26
N ILE A 109 -19.09 -22.99 22.64
CA ILE A 109 -20.37 -23.48 23.15
C ILE A 109 -20.39 -23.28 24.67
N ALA A 110 -21.32 -22.44 25.15
CA ALA A 110 -21.38 -22.05 26.55
C ALA A 110 -21.69 -23.21 27.52
N ASP A 111 -22.50 -24.17 27.07
CA ASP A 111 -22.86 -25.34 27.87
C ASP A 111 -21.89 -26.49 27.61
N LYS A 112 -21.19 -26.94 28.66
CA LYS A 112 -20.20 -28.01 28.57
C LYS A 112 -20.78 -29.35 28.08
N ALA A 113 -21.97 -29.73 28.54
CA ALA A 113 -22.58 -31.00 28.17
C ALA A 113 -22.99 -30.99 26.69
N VAL A 114 -23.52 -29.86 26.21
CA VAL A 114 -23.84 -29.65 24.79
C VAL A 114 -22.57 -29.64 23.95
N ALA A 115 -21.51 -28.97 24.40
CA ALA A 115 -20.22 -28.93 23.72
C ALA A 115 -19.57 -30.31 23.59
N ASP A 116 -19.59 -31.11 24.67
CA ASP A 116 -19.04 -32.46 24.68
C ASP A 116 -19.82 -33.38 23.72
N ALA A 117 -21.14 -33.31 23.72
CA ALA A 117 -21.98 -34.11 22.83
C ALA A 117 -21.81 -33.69 21.36
N ALA A 118 -21.83 -32.39 21.05
CA ALA A 118 -21.63 -31.90 19.69
C ALA A 118 -20.25 -32.31 19.13
N PHE A 119 -19.21 -32.33 19.96
CA PHE A 119 -17.86 -32.73 19.55
C PHE A 119 -17.59 -34.24 19.63
N ALA A 120 -18.52 -35.04 20.14
CA ALA A 120 -18.47 -36.50 20.10
C ALA A 120 -19.22 -37.10 18.89
N LEU A 121 -20.13 -36.34 18.28
CA LEU A 121 -20.93 -36.81 17.14
C LEU A 121 -20.13 -37.01 15.85
N GLU A 122 -20.57 -37.93 15.00
CA GLU A 122 -20.08 -38.01 13.62
C GLU A 122 -20.80 -37.00 12.71
N LYS A 123 -20.17 -36.67 11.58
CA LYS A 123 -20.78 -35.80 10.57
C LYS A 123 -22.13 -36.38 10.09
N GLY A 124 -23.17 -35.55 10.10
CA GLY A 124 -24.54 -35.87 9.71
C GLY A 124 -25.35 -36.60 10.78
N LYS A 125 -24.83 -36.77 12.00
CA LYS A 125 -25.54 -37.44 13.10
C LYS A 125 -26.20 -36.44 14.05
N VAL A 126 -27.24 -36.93 14.73
CA VAL A 126 -27.99 -36.23 15.76
C VAL A 126 -27.70 -36.88 17.11
N SER A 127 -27.59 -36.08 18.18
CA SER A 127 -27.34 -36.56 19.53
C SER A 127 -28.56 -37.19 20.17
N ASP A 128 -28.33 -37.96 21.23
CA ASP A 128 -29.34 -38.20 22.25
C ASP A 128 -29.74 -36.90 22.96
N VAL A 129 -30.75 -36.97 23.82
CA VAL A 129 -31.19 -35.82 24.62
C VAL A 129 -30.10 -35.45 25.64
N ILE A 130 -29.60 -34.23 25.53
CA ILE A 130 -28.58 -33.67 26.42
C ILE A 130 -29.27 -32.79 27.45
N LYS A 131 -28.98 -32.99 28.73
CA LYS A 131 -29.44 -32.07 29.78
C LYS A 131 -28.52 -30.85 29.84
N GLY A 132 -28.94 -29.74 29.23
CA GLY A 132 -28.25 -28.46 29.28
C GLY A 132 -28.73 -27.56 30.43
N GLN A 133 -28.02 -26.46 30.65
CA GLN A 133 -28.31 -25.44 31.67
C GLN A 133 -29.63 -24.71 31.42
N PHE A 134 -30.06 -24.63 30.16
CA PHE A 134 -31.26 -23.88 29.75
C PHE A 134 -32.42 -24.79 29.31
N GLY A 135 -32.29 -26.12 29.47
CA GLY A 135 -33.29 -27.09 29.05
C GLY A 135 -32.65 -28.36 28.50
N PHE A 136 -33.48 -29.18 27.85
CA PHE A 136 -33.04 -30.39 27.16
C PHE A 136 -32.66 -30.04 25.73
N VAL A 137 -31.49 -30.45 25.26
CA VAL A 137 -30.94 -30.03 23.98
C VAL A 137 -30.71 -31.25 23.10
N VAL A 138 -31.08 -31.14 21.83
CA VAL A 138 -30.71 -32.11 20.79
C VAL A 138 -29.84 -31.38 19.79
N VAL A 139 -28.65 -31.89 19.50
CA VAL A 139 -27.70 -31.28 18.56
C VAL A 139 -27.48 -32.14 17.34
N THR A 140 -27.15 -31.50 16.21
CA THR A 140 -26.68 -32.16 15.00
C THR A 140 -25.40 -31.50 14.50
N VAL A 141 -24.52 -32.29 13.88
CA VAL A 141 -23.27 -31.82 13.28
C VAL A 141 -23.35 -31.99 11.78
N ASN A 142 -23.41 -30.88 11.05
CA ASN A 142 -23.52 -30.93 9.59
C ASN A 142 -22.17 -31.12 8.90
N ASP A 143 -21.09 -30.59 9.49
CA ASP A 143 -19.74 -30.69 8.96
C ASP A 143 -18.70 -30.65 10.08
N ILE A 144 -17.54 -31.27 9.83
CA ILE A 144 -16.40 -31.34 10.74
C ILE A 144 -15.16 -30.87 9.99
N ILE A 145 -14.57 -29.77 10.47
CA ILE A 145 -13.29 -29.25 10.01
C ILE A 145 -12.25 -29.67 11.05
N ALA A 146 -11.45 -30.68 10.70
CA ALA A 146 -10.41 -31.20 11.58
C ALA A 146 -9.40 -30.11 11.94
N GLY A 147 -9.03 -30.06 13.23
CA GLY A 147 -7.90 -29.26 13.67
C GLY A 147 -6.59 -29.81 13.11
N SER A 148 -5.58 -28.96 13.03
CA SER A 148 -4.23 -29.36 12.65
C SER A 148 -3.21 -28.64 13.51
N THR A 149 -2.12 -29.32 13.82
CA THR A 149 -0.98 -28.76 14.54
C THR A 149 0.26 -28.87 13.67
N GLN A 150 0.92 -27.75 13.42
CA GLN A 150 2.22 -27.74 12.75
C GLN A 150 3.26 -28.38 13.67
N SER A 151 4.08 -29.30 13.15
CA SER A 151 5.09 -29.99 13.96
C SER A 151 6.25 -29.06 14.31
N LEU A 152 6.97 -29.34 15.40
CA LEU A 152 8.16 -28.58 15.79
C LEU A 152 9.18 -28.54 14.66
N GLU A 153 9.40 -29.66 13.97
CA GLU A 153 10.37 -29.76 12.86
C GLU A 153 10.02 -28.81 11.71
N THR A 154 8.72 -28.56 11.48
CA THR A 154 8.25 -27.67 10.42
C THR A 154 8.51 -26.20 10.76
N VAL A 155 8.44 -25.83 12.04
CA VAL A 155 8.51 -24.42 12.48
C VAL A 155 9.78 -24.06 13.26
N ALA A 156 10.65 -25.02 13.55
CA ALA A 156 11.84 -24.84 14.38
C ALA A 156 12.74 -23.71 13.87
N ASP A 157 13.03 -23.66 12.56
CA ASP A 157 13.89 -22.62 11.97
C ASP A 157 13.26 -21.22 12.10
N SER A 158 11.95 -21.11 11.91
CA SER A 158 11.22 -19.85 12.10
C SER A 158 11.27 -19.39 13.56
N ILE A 159 11.10 -20.32 14.50
CA ILE A 159 11.23 -20.04 15.94
C ILE A 159 12.66 -19.61 16.28
N LYS A 160 13.68 -20.29 15.76
CA LYS A 160 15.10 -19.92 15.96
C LYS A 160 15.37 -18.50 15.49
N ILE A 161 14.94 -18.15 14.28
CA ILE A 161 15.10 -16.79 13.72
C ILE A 161 14.41 -15.77 14.62
N LYS A 162 13.18 -16.06 15.06
CA LYS A 162 12.41 -15.16 15.92
C LYS A 162 13.10 -14.93 17.27
N LEU A 163 13.51 -16.00 17.95
CA LEU A 163 14.21 -15.92 19.24
C LEU A 163 15.55 -15.20 19.11
N ALA A 164 16.32 -15.47 18.05
CA ALA A 164 17.57 -14.78 17.78
C ALA A 164 17.35 -13.28 17.54
N THR A 165 16.30 -12.91 16.81
CA THR A 165 15.94 -11.52 16.57
C THR A 165 15.48 -10.83 17.86
N GLU A 166 14.66 -11.50 18.70
CA GLU A 166 14.23 -10.97 20.00
C GLU A 166 15.43 -10.73 20.93
N LYS A 167 16.38 -11.67 20.97
CA LYS A 167 17.64 -11.53 21.72
C LYS A 167 18.49 -10.38 21.19
N ALA A 168 18.65 -10.27 19.87
CA ALA A 168 19.41 -9.18 19.25
C ALA A 168 18.80 -7.80 19.53
N LYS A 169 17.46 -7.68 19.53
CA LYS A 169 16.76 -6.43 19.89
C LYS A 169 17.09 -5.96 21.30
N ALA A 170 17.26 -6.85 22.25
CA ALA A 170 17.65 -6.48 23.61
C ALA A 170 19.04 -5.82 23.64
N SER A 171 19.96 -6.29 22.78
CA SER A 171 21.32 -5.76 22.69
C SER A 171 21.46 -4.50 21.83
N ILE A 172 20.45 -4.13 21.04
CA ILE A 172 20.52 -2.95 20.16
C ILE A 172 20.78 -1.67 20.95
N ARG A 173 20.10 -1.46 22.09
CA ARG A 173 20.27 -0.24 22.88
C ARG A 173 21.68 -0.13 23.45
N ASP A 174 22.18 -1.22 24.04
CA ASP A 174 23.53 -1.25 24.59
C ASP A 174 24.60 -1.02 23.51
N LEU A 175 24.41 -1.60 22.32
CA LEU A 175 25.31 -1.40 21.18
C LEU A 175 25.22 0.03 20.63
N HIS A 176 24.02 0.59 20.55
CA HIS A 176 23.80 1.98 20.18
C HIS A 176 24.58 2.91 21.12
N ASP A 177 24.36 2.80 22.42
CA ASP A 177 25.00 3.68 23.40
C ASP A 177 26.53 3.55 23.36
N LYS A 178 27.04 2.33 23.20
CA LYS A 178 28.48 2.08 23.01
C LYS A 178 29.02 2.74 21.73
N ILE A 179 28.27 2.69 20.62
CA ILE A 179 28.68 3.32 19.36
C ILE A 179 28.66 4.84 19.51
N GLU A 180 27.64 5.41 20.15
CA GLU A 180 27.55 6.85 20.44
C GLU A 180 28.74 7.31 21.30
N ASP A 181 29.12 6.55 22.34
CA ASP A 181 30.32 6.85 23.14
C ASP A 181 31.60 6.84 22.30
N GLN A 182 31.73 5.89 21.36
CA GLN A 182 32.88 5.84 20.45
C GLN A 182 32.89 7.01 19.45
N ARG A 183 31.71 7.43 18.95
CA ARG A 183 31.58 8.63 18.10
C ARG A 183 31.94 9.89 18.87
N ALA A 184 31.44 10.04 20.10
CA ALA A 184 31.77 11.16 20.98
C ALA A 184 33.27 11.24 21.29
N ALA A 185 33.98 10.11 21.28
CA ALA A 185 35.44 10.04 21.36
C ALA A 185 36.17 10.34 20.04
N ALA A 186 35.46 10.84 19.02
CA ALA A 186 35.96 11.15 17.67
C ALA A 186 36.60 9.96 16.95
N LYS A 187 36.15 8.73 17.24
CA LYS A 187 36.65 7.53 16.58
C LYS A 187 36.06 7.40 15.15
N PRO A 188 36.86 7.07 14.12
CA PRO A 188 36.35 6.92 12.77
C PRO A 188 35.29 5.82 12.65
N LEU A 189 34.20 6.07 11.92
CA LEU A 189 33.10 5.11 11.77
C LEU A 189 33.55 3.75 11.22
N ALA A 190 34.58 3.72 10.38
CA ALA A 190 35.16 2.48 9.86
C ALA A 190 35.79 1.60 10.98
N GLU A 191 36.42 2.22 11.97
CA GLU A 191 36.97 1.49 13.13
C GLU A 191 35.86 1.05 14.08
N ILE A 192 34.89 1.92 14.34
CA ILE A 192 33.68 1.60 15.13
C ILE A 192 32.96 0.39 14.54
N ALA A 193 32.73 0.39 13.22
CA ALA A 193 32.06 -0.71 12.55
C ALA A 193 32.84 -2.03 12.71
N LYS A 194 34.18 -1.99 12.57
CA LYS A 194 35.03 -3.17 12.76
C LYS A 194 34.98 -3.71 14.19
N GLU A 195 35.06 -2.85 15.20
CA GLU A 195 35.07 -3.26 16.61
C GLU A 195 33.74 -3.82 17.11
N ASN A 196 32.63 -3.40 16.48
CA ASN A 196 31.29 -3.82 16.85
C ASN A 196 30.68 -4.81 15.83
N ASN A 197 31.48 -5.32 14.89
CA ASN A 197 31.05 -6.26 13.85
C ASN A 197 29.87 -5.74 12.99
N LEU A 198 29.83 -4.43 12.73
CA LEU A 198 28.83 -3.82 11.85
C LEU A 198 29.29 -3.93 10.39
N SER A 199 28.32 -4.09 9.49
CA SER A 199 28.56 -3.99 8.05
C SER A 199 28.78 -2.53 7.66
N LEU A 200 30.01 -2.19 7.29
CA LEU A 200 30.34 -0.88 6.70
C LEU A 200 30.17 -0.94 5.19
N VAL A 201 29.44 0.01 4.62
CA VAL A 201 29.24 0.16 3.19
C VAL A 201 29.81 1.49 2.73
N THR A 202 30.55 1.47 1.62
CA THR A 202 31.06 2.67 0.96
C THR A 202 30.26 2.95 -0.30
N ILE A 203 29.78 4.19 -0.43
CA ILE A 203 29.16 4.71 -1.65
C ILE A 203 30.13 5.71 -2.26
N ASP A 204 30.70 5.38 -3.42
CA ASP A 204 31.69 6.24 -4.09
C ASP A 204 31.08 7.53 -4.66
N ALA A 205 29.84 7.46 -5.14
CA ALA A 205 29.07 8.61 -5.59
C ALA A 205 27.57 8.29 -5.54
N SER A 206 26.79 9.20 -4.95
CA SER A 206 25.33 9.22 -5.07
C SER A 206 24.86 10.65 -5.26
N ASP A 207 23.91 10.85 -6.16
CA ASP A 207 23.12 12.08 -6.21
C ASP A 207 21.99 12.04 -5.16
N ARG A 208 21.22 13.13 -5.10
CA ARG A 208 20.09 13.30 -4.16
C ARG A 208 18.92 12.36 -4.42
N LEU A 209 18.88 11.70 -5.58
CA LEU A 209 17.87 10.69 -5.94
C LEU A 209 18.33 9.28 -5.57
N GLY A 210 19.53 9.11 -5.01
CA GLY A 210 20.08 7.80 -4.72
C GLY A 210 20.63 7.09 -5.96
N LEU A 211 21.07 7.86 -6.97
CA LEU A 211 21.66 7.32 -8.20
C LEU A 211 23.17 7.58 -8.22
N SER A 212 23.93 6.60 -8.67
CA SER A 212 25.37 6.76 -8.86
C SER A 212 25.68 7.53 -10.17
N ASN A 213 26.97 7.73 -10.47
CA ASN A 213 27.41 8.50 -11.64
C ASN A 213 26.88 7.96 -12.98
N ASP A 214 26.68 6.64 -13.10
CA ASP A 214 26.17 5.99 -14.31
C ASP A 214 24.64 5.94 -14.37
N GLY A 215 23.95 6.41 -13.32
CA GLY A 215 22.49 6.37 -13.19
C GLY A 215 21.95 5.09 -12.55
N THR A 216 22.81 4.19 -12.06
CA THR A 216 22.38 2.99 -11.32
C THR A 216 21.94 3.37 -9.92
N SER A 217 20.79 2.84 -9.50
CA SER A 217 20.29 3.00 -8.13
C SER A 217 21.21 2.35 -7.11
N LEU A 218 21.36 2.98 -5.94
CA LEU A 218 22.06 2.37 -4.82
C LEU A 218 21.37 1.07 -4.36
N PRO A 219 22.12 0.14 -3.74
CA PRO A 219 21.55 -1.07 -3.16
C PRO A 219 20.38 -0.76 -2.22
N ALA A 220 19.32 -1.56 -2.30
CA ALA A 220 18.15 -1.40 -1.45
C ALA A 220 18.54 -1.52 0.04
N LEU A 221 18.04 -0.57 0.84
CA LEU A 221 18.36 -0.45 2.26
C LEU A 221 17.13 0.08 3.01
N ASP A 222 16.84 -0.49 4.19
CA ASP A 222 15.84 0.09 5.09
C ASP A 222 16.28 1.49 5.53
N GLY A 223 15.40 2.49 5.40
CA GLY A 223 15.75 3.88 5.64
C GLY A 223 16.62 4.54 4.56
N GLN A 224 16.77 3.95 3.36
CA GLN A 224 17.58 4.52 2.26
C GLN A 224 17.29 6.01 2.01
N ASN A 225 16.01 6.40 1.90
CA ASN A 225 15.63 7.80 1.68
C ASN A 225 16.02 8.72 2.84
N GLN A 226 15.93 8.23 4.09
CA GLN A 226 16.35 8.99 5.27
C GLN A 226 17.87 9.19 5.25
N LEU A 227 18.62 8.14 4.90
CA LEU A 227 20.07 8.20 4.75
C LEU A 227 20.48 9.19 3.65
N ILE A 228 19.88 9.13 2.46
CA ILE A 228 20.21 10.06 1.38
C ILE A 228 19.88 11.50 1.78
N ASN A 229 18.72 11.75 2.38
CA ASN A 229 18.38 13.09 2.87
C ASN A 229 19.39 13.59 3.91
N ALA A 230 19.74 12.77 4.90
CA ALA A 230 20.70 13.14 5.94
C ALA A 230 22.11 13.39 5.38
N VAL A 231 22.58 12.51 4.49
CA VAL A 231 23.86 12.66 3.77
C VAL A 231 23.90 13.98 3.02
N PHE A 232 22.81 14.38 2.35
CA PHE A 232 22.72 15.65 1.61
C PHE A 232 22.46 16.89 2.48
N SER A 233 22.14 16.70 3.76
CA SER A 233 22.00 17.78 4.75
C SER A 233 23.23 17.95 5.64
N SER A 234 24.27 17.12 5.46
CA SER A 234 25.53 17.14 6.22
C SER A 234 26.68 17.75 5.41
N ASP A 235 27.89 17.81 5.96
CA ASP A 235 29.12 18.18 5.27
C ASP A 235 30.29 17.25 5.67
N VAL A 236 31.41 17.34 4.96
CA VAL A 236 32.61 16.56 5.30
C VAL A 236 33.11 16.94 6.69
N GLY A 237 33.28 15.93 7.56
CA GLY A 237 33.77 16.11 8.93
C GLY A 237 32.72 16.61 9.93
N VAL A 238 31.45 16.72 9.53
CA VAL A 238 30.34 16.98 10.46
C VAL A 238 30.01 15.70 11.21
N ASP A 239 29.86 15.80 12.52
CA ASP A 239 29.33 14.71 13.34
C ASP A 239 27.81 14.65 13.19
N ASN A 240 27.30 13.49 12.79
CA ASN A 240 25.90 13.31 12.44
C ASN A 240 25.21 12.38 13.42
N GLU A 241 23.99 12.75 13.82
CA GLU A 241 23.12 11.88 14.61
C GLU A 241 22.79 10.58 13.87
N ALA A 242 22.63 9.51 14.64
CA ALA A 242 22.17 8.23 14.11
C ALA A 242 20.75 8.34 13.55
N ILE A 243 20.52 7.70 12.41
CA ILE A 243 19.20 7.62 11.80
C ILE A 243 18.47 6.42 12.38
N THR A 244 17.37 6.66 13.10
CA THR A 244 16.51 5.59 13.62
C THR A 244 15.65 4.98 12.52
N LEU A 245 15.67 3.65 12.43
CA LEU A 245 14.87 2.86 11.50
C LEU A 245 13.54 2.44 12.11
N ARG A 246 12.52 2.27 11.26
CA ARG A 246 11.20 1.78 11.72
C ARG A 246 11.26 0.36 12.28
N SER A 247 12.23 -0.43 11.83
CA SER A 247 12.54 -1.77 12.32
C SER A 247 13.11 -1.81 13.74
N GLY A 248 13.45 -0.64 14.32
CA GLY A 248 14.08 -0.50 15.63
C GLY A 248 15.61 -0.58 15.60
N GLY A 249 16.22 -0.43 14.41
CA GLY A 249 17.66 -0.33 14.21
C GLY A 249 18.15 1.11 13.98
N TYR A 250 19.43 1.25 13.65
CA TYR A 250 20.11 2.54 13.46
C TYR A 250 21.04 2.55 12.26
N ILE A 251 21.24 3.72 11.66
CA ILE A 251 22.26 3.97 10.64
C ILE A 251 23.15 5.13 11.08
N TRP A 252 24.46 4.88 11.12
CA TRP A 252 25.48 5.92 11.21
C TRP A 252 26.09 6.15 9.85
N PHE A 253 26.47 7.38 9.56
CA PHE A 253 27.10 7.73 8.29
C PHE A 253 28.09 8.88 8.46
N ASP A 254 29.07 8.91 7.56
CA ASP A 254 30.02 10.02 7.41
C ASP A 254 30.14 10.41 5.93
N VAL A 255 30.07 11.71 5.65
CA VAL A 255 30.33 12.26 4.32
C VAL A 255 31.84 12.38 4.12
N LEU A 256 32.36 11.72 3.09
CA LEU A 256 33.79 11.67 2.79
C LEU A 256 34.20 12.69 1.71
N ALA A 257 33.32 12.99 0.76
CA ALA A 257 33.57 14.01 -0.26
C ALA A 257 32.26 14.55 -0.86
N ILE A 258 32.28 15.81 -1.29
CA ILE A 258 31.20 16.45 -2.03
C ILE A 258 31.76 16.85 -3.40
N THR A 259 31.14 16.33 -4.45
CA THR A 259 31.45 16.69 -5.84
C THR A 259 30.39 17.69 -6.30
N PRO A 260 30.73 18.97 -6.51
CA PRO A 260 29.76 19.99 -6.86
C PRO A 260 29.13 19.73 -8.24
N PRO A 261 27.93 20.29 -8.49
CA PRO A 261 27.30 20.20 -9.80
C PRO A 261 28.18 20.88 -10.85
N ARG A 262 28.32 20.26 -12.01
CA ARG A 262 29.15 20.76 -13.11
C ARG A 262 28.50 20.53 -14.46
N ASP A 263 28.95 21.27 -15.45
CA ASP A 263 28.61 20.96 -16.83
C ASP A 263 29.27 19.64 -17.24
N ARG A 264 28.49 18.73 -17.82
CA ARG A 264 29.05 17.57 -18.52
C ARG A 264 29.60 18.02 -19.85
N SER A 265 30.61 17.31 -20.36
CA SER A 265 30.97 17.38 -21.77
C SER A 265 29.92 16.65 -22.63
N PHE A 266 29.93 16.91 -23.94
CA PHE A 266 29.07 16.18 -24.88
C PHE A 266 29.36 14.68 -24.85
N ASP A 267 30.63 14.28 -24.74
CA ASP A 267 31.02 12.86 -24.71
C ASP A 267 30.50 12.15 -23.45
N GLU A 268 30.56 12.81 -22.29
CA GLU A 268 29.99 12.27 -21.04
C GLU A 268 28.47 12.15 -21.07
N ALA A 269 27.79 13.07 -21.77
CA ALA A 269 26.34 13.09 -21.86
C ALA A 269 25.77 12.37 -23.08
N LYS A 270 26.63 11.80 -23.95
CA LYS A 270 26.26 11.38 -25.32
C LYS A 270 25.04 10.47 -25.39
N GLU A 271 24.97 9.44 -24.54
CA GLU A 271 23.83 8.51 -24.50
C GLU A 271 22.55 9.19 -24.02
N LYS A 272 22.64 10.02 -22.96
CA LYS A 272 21.49 10.81 -22.46
C LYS A 272 21.00 11.80 -23.52
N VAL A 273 21.93 12.45 -24.22
CA VAL A 273 21.64 13.39 -25.31
C VAL A 273 21.03 12.66 -26.50
N LEU A 274 21.51 11.45 -26.83
CA LEU A 274 20.96 10.64 -27.92
C LEU A 274 19.49 10.30 -27.67
N ASN A 275 19.18 9.83 -26.47
CA ASN A 275 17.82 9.46 -26.11
C ASN A 275 16.89 10.68 -26.08
N ALA A 276 17.29 11.76 -25.41
CA ALA A 276 16.52 13.00 -25.38
C ALA A 276 16.34 13.63 -26.78
N TRP A 277 17.36 13.55 -27.63
CA TRP A 277 17.27 14.03 -29.02
C TRP A 277 16.32 13.17 -29.86
N ARG A 278 16.33 11.84 -29.69
CA ARG A 278 15.40 10.94 -30.38
C ARG A 278 13.96 11.22 -29.99
N GLU A 279 13.69 11.44 -28.71
CA GLU A 279 12.36 11.80 -28.22
C GLU A 279 11.90 13.15 -28.78
N ASP A 280 12.76 14.17 -28.78
CA ASP A 280 12.48 15.47 -29.38
C ASP A 280 12.26 15.41 -30.90
N ASP A 281 13.10 14.67 -31.64
CA ASP A 281 12.97 14.50 -33.09
C ASP A 281 11.69 13.73 -33.44
N LEU A 282 11.35 12.68 -32.68
CA LEU A 282 10.11 11.94 -32.83
C LEU A 282 8.90 12.85 -32.58
N ALA A 283 8.89 13.61 -31.49
CA ALA A 283 7.80 14.52 -31.15
C ALA A 283 7.58 15.59 -32.23
N LYS A 284 8.66 16.13 -32.81
CA LYS A 284 8.62 17.09 -33.93
C LYS A 284 8.06 16.47 -35.20
N ARG A 285 8.51 15.27 -35.56
CA ARG A 285 8.00 14.54 -36.75
C ARG A 285 6.53 14.19 -36.61
N LEU A 286 6.11 13.73 -35.43
CA LEU A 286 4.71 13.44 -35.14
C LEU A 286 3.85 14.70 -35.20
N GLN A 287 4.33 15.84 -34.68
CA GLN A 287 3.61 17.11 -34.82
C GLN A 287 3.48 17.52 -36.30
N ALA A 288 4.59 17.49 -37.06
CA ALA A 288 4.56 17.86 -38.47
C ALA A 288 3.62 16.95 -39.28
N LYS A 289 3.63 15.64 -39.00
CA LYS A 289 2.70 14.71 -39.64
C LYS A 289 1.26 14.99 -39.22
N ALA A 290 1.02 15.28 -37.95
CA ALA A 290 -0.31 15.65 -37.47
C ALA A 290 -0.82 16.94 -38.15
N ASP A 291 0.04 17.94 -38.33
CA ASP A 291 -0.30 19.19 -39.02
C ASP A 291 -0.64 18.94 -40.49
N GLU A 292 0.15 18.10 -41.18
CA GLU A 292 -0.13 17.65 -42.55
C GLU A 292 -1.51 16.98 -42.64
N LEU A 293 -1.83 16.08 -41.71
CA LEU A 293 -3.11 15.37 -41.69
C LEU A 293 -4.28 16.32 -41.39
N VAL A 294 -4.12 17.25 -40.45
CA VAL A 294 -5.13 18.29 -40.17
C VAL A 294 -5.38 19.13 -41.42
N GLN A 295 -4.34 19.53 -42.16
CA GLN A 295 -4.50 20.28 -43.41
C GLN A 295 -5.17 19.46 -44.51
N ALA A 296 -4.87 18.16 -44.60
CA ALA A 296 -5.52 17.26 -45.53
C ALA A 296 -7.03 17.13 -45.25
N VAL A 297 -7.44 17.07 -43.98
CA VAL A 297 -8.86 17.09 -43.61
C VAL A 297 -9.50 18.42 -43.97
N LYS A 298 -8.85 19.55 -43.65
CA LYS A 298 -9.33 20.89 -44.03
C LYS A 298 -9.46 21.09 -45.53
N SER A 299 -8.64 20.39 -46.32
CA SER A 299 -8.69 20.40 -47.79
C SER A 299 -9.72 19.43 -48.38
N GLY A 300 -10.53 18.78 -47.53
CA GLY A 300 -11.68 17.97 -47.95
C GLY A 300 -11.48 16.45 -47.89
N LYS A 301 -10.33 15.94 -47.44
CA LYS A 301 -10.21 14.49 -47.14
C LYS A 301 -11.00 14.14 -45.87
N SER A 302 -11.67 12.98 -45.83
CA SER A 302 -12.32 12.53 -44.60
C SER A 302 -11.33 11.88 -43.63
N ILE A 303 -11.59 11.97 -42.33
CA ILE A 303 -10.74 11.37 -41.30
C ILE A 303 -10.68 9.83 -41.43
N THR A 304 -11.77 9.19 -41.86
CA THR A 304 -11.85 7.75 -42.13
C THR A 304 -10.93 7.33 -43.29
N MET A 305 -10.81 8.17 -44.32
CA MET A 305 -9.91 7.92 -45.45
C MET A 305 -8.45 8.03 -45.02
N LEU A 306 -8.10 9.07 -44.25
CA LEU A 306 -6.75 9.22 -43.69
C LEU A 306 -6.38 8.06 -42.76
N ALA A 307 -7.32 7.61 -41.93
CA ALA A 307 -7.12 6.47 -41.04
C ALA A 307 -6.81 5.20 -41.84
N GLY A 308 -7.56 4.94 -42.92
CA GLY A 308 -7.30 3.84 -43.85
C GLY A 308 -5.93 3.92 -44.56
N GLU A 309 -5.52 5.12 -45.02
CA GLU A 309 -4.19 5.35 -45.62
C GLU A 309 -3.04 5.06 -44.63
N LEU A 310 -3.26 5.31 -43.34
CA LEU A 310 -2.28 5.13 -42.28
C LEU A 310 -2.36 3.76 -41.60
N GLY A 311 -3.33 2.92 -41.96
CA GLY A 311 -3.56 1.61 -41.32
C GLY A 311 -4.01 1.71 -39.86
N VAL A 312 -4.63 2.84 -39.47
CA VAL A 312 -5.18 3.08 -38.12
C VAL A 312 -6.70 3.13 -38.17
N GLU A 313 -7.35 2.93 -37.03
CA GLU A 313 -8.81 2.98 -36.93
C GLU A 313 -9.29 4.39 -36.58
N ALA A 314 -10.26 4.92 -37.34
CA ALA A 314 -11.00 6.12 -36.95
C ALA A 314 -12.14 5.72 -35.98
N LYS A 315 -12.21 6.38 -34.82
CA LYS A 315 -13.22 6.10 -33.79
C LYS A 315 -14.09 7.32 -33.50
N ASP A 316 -15.36 7.06 -33.23
CA ASP A 316 -16.31 8.10 -32.78
C ASP A 316 -16.28 8.23 -31.26
N ALA A 317 -15.94 9.42 -30.76
CA ALA A 317 -16.07 9.76 -29.35
C ALA A 317 -17.39 10.50 -29.09
N LYS A 318 -18.33 9.85 -28.38
CA LYS A 318 -19.65 10.42 -28.05
C LYS A 318 -19.74 10.75 -26.56
N GLY A 319 -20.49 11.81 -26.23
CA GLY A 319 -20.73 12.19 -24.83
C GLY A 319 -19.49 12.76 -24.12
N LEU A 320 -18.51 13.26 -24.87
CA LEU A 320 -17.30 13.89 -24.33
C LEU A 320 -17.67 15.09 -23.45
N LYS A 321 -17.05 15.21 -22.27
CA LYS A 321 -17.22 16.35 -21.36
C LYS A 321 -15.86 16.97 -21.03
N ARG A 322 -15.82 18.29 -20.81
CA ARG A 322 -14.58 19.04 -20.54
C ARG A 322 -13.77 18.52 -19.34
N SER A 323 -14.45 17.95 -18.35
CA SER A 323 -13.87 17.51 -17.07
C SER A 323 -13.88 15.98 -16.87
N ALA A 324 -14.37 15.20 -17.83
CA ALA A 324 -14.46 13.75 -17.70
C ALA A 324 -13.28 13.06 -18.35
N GLN A 325 -12.75 12.03 -17.68
CA GLN A 325 -11.88 11.07 -18.35
C GLN A 325 -12.65 10.40 -19.48
N SER A 326 -12.02 10.33 -20.64
CA SER A 326 -12.63 9.83 -21.87
C SER A 326 -11.82 8.64 -22.36
N GLU A 327 -12.48 7.52 -22.62
CA GLU A 327 -11.81 6.30 -23.06
C GLU A 327 -11.11 6.54 -24.40
N GLY A 328 -9.82 6.21 -24.47
CA GLY A 328 -9.02 6.36 -25.68
C GLY A 328 -8.57 7.80 -26.02
N LEU A 329 -8.89 8.81 -25.21
CA LEU A 329 -8.45 10.19 -25.41
C LEU A 329 -7.71 10.74 -24.18
N SER A 330 -6.58 11.40 -24.43
CA SER A 330 -5.83 12.08 -23.39
C SER A 330 -6.56 13.35 -22.91
N PRO A 331 -6.26 13.86 -21.70
CA PRO A 331 -6.76 15.14 -21.23
C PRO A 331 -6.47 16.30 -22.21
N GLN A 332 -5.28 16.27 -22.84
CA GLN A 332 -4.86 17.26 -23.83
C GLN A 332 -5.70 17.17 -25.10
N ALA A 333 -6.03 15.96 -25.57
CA ALA A 333 -6.90 15.72 -26.70
C ALA A 333 -8.33 16.19 -26.45
N VAL A 334 -8.88 15.89 -25.27
CA VAL A 334 -10.19 16.40 -24.84
C VAL A 334 -10.18 17.93 -24.84
N SER A 335 -9.18 18.55 -24.20
CA SER A 335 -9.06 20.00 -24.18
C SER A 335 -8.98 20.60 -25.59
N ALA A 336 -8.17 20.03 -26.48
CA ALA A 336 -8.02 20.50 -27.86
C ALA A 336 -9.33 20.43 -28.64
N ALA A 337 -10.10 19.35 -28.49
CA ALA A 337 -11.41 19.20 -29.12
C ALA A 337 -12.41 20.28 -28.67
N PHE A 338 -12.34 20.72 -27.41
CA PHE A 338 -13.20 21.78 -26.87
C PHE A 338 -12.71 23.21 -27.14
N SER A 339 -11.53 23.36 -27.76
CA SER A 339 -10.89 24.63 -28.10
C SER A 339 -11.05 25.01 -29.58
N VAL A 340 -11.64 24.15 -30.41
CA VAL A 340 -11.89 24.43 -31.83
C VAL A 340 -13.40 24.40 -32.15
N PRO A 341 -13.86 25.14 -33.18
CA PRO A 341 -15.27 25.13 -33.59
C PRO A 341 -15.79 23.76 -34.05
N VAL A 342 -17.12 23.63 -34.07
CA VAL A 342 -17.78 22.49 -34.72
C VAL A 342 -17.45 22.49 -36.22
N LYS A 343 -17.23 21.29 -36.77
CA LYS A 343 -16.71 20.97 -38.11
C LYS A 343 -15.25 21.36 -38.36
N GLU A 344 -14.51 21.79 -37.35
CA GLU A 344 -13.06 21.97 -37.46
C GLU A 344 -12.29 20.74 -36.99
N THR A 345 -11.07 20.62 -37.51
CA THR A 345 -10.13 19.55 -37.18
C THR A 345 -8.90 20.11 -36.47
N THR A 346 -8.44 19.40 -35.46
CA THR A 346 -7.25 19.72 -34.67
C THR A 346 -6.43 18.46 -34.36
N SER A 347 -5.28 18.64 -33.73
CA SER A 347 -4.45 17.55 -33.23
C SER A 347 -4.01 17.81 -31.79
N ALA A 348 -3.69 16.73 -31.07
CA ALA A 348 -3.17 16.80 -29.71
C ALA A 348 -2.28 15.59 -29.40
N LEU A 349 -1.55 15.66 -28.29
CA LEU A 349 -0.82 14.50 -27.74
C LEU A 349 -1.82 13.41 -27.33
N GLY A 350 -1.45 12.15 -27.60
CA GLY A 350 -2.20 10.97 -27.17
C GLY A 350 -1.97 10.63 -25.69
N ASN A 351 -2.29 9.38 -25.32
CA ASN A 351 -2.08 8.90 -23.96
C ASN A 351 -0.60 8.57 -23.70
N ASN A 352 0.14 8.26 -24.76
CA ASN A 352 1.58 8.05 -24.71
C ASN A 352 2.35 9.25 -25.32
N PRO A 353 3.61 9.51 -24.89
CA PRO A 353 4.42 10.63 -25.39
C PRO A 353 4.73 10.57 -26.90
N ASP A 354 4.71 9.38 -27.49
CA ASP A 354 4.94 9.09 -28.90
C ASP A 354 3.65 8.96 -29.73
N GLU A 355 2.51 9.32 -29.15
CA GLU A 355 1.21 9.30 -29.84
C GLU A 355 0.69 10.71 -30.10
N ARG A 356 0.04 10.86 -31.26
CA ARG A 356 -0.80 12.03 -31.55
C ARG A 356 -2.13 11.62 -32.11
N VAL A 357 -3.16 12.33 -31.69
CA VAL A 357 -4.55 12.09 -32.10
C VAL A 357 -5.03 13.24 -32.97
N ILE A 358 -5.65 12.92 -34.09
CA ILE A 358 -6.34 13.86 -34.97
C ILE A 358 -7.82 13.80 -34.63
N LEU A 359 -8.44 14.96 -34.44
CA LEU A 359 -9.80 15.10 -33.92
C LEU A 359 -10.59 16.04 -34.80
N THR A 360 -11.76 15.61 -35.27
CA THR A 360 -12.74 16.48 -35.93
C THR A 360 -13.94 16.64 -35.00
N VAL A 361 -14.31 17.88 -34.69
CA VAL A 361 -15.46 18.16 -33.81
C VAL A 361 -16.74 18.08 -34.63
N GLU A 362 -17.41 16.93 -34.64
CA GLU A 362 -18.59 16.74 -35.50
C GLU A 362 -19.83 17.52 -35.05
N SER A 363 -20.04 17.63 -33.73
CA SER A 363 -21.13 18.41 -33.14
C SER A 363 -20.79 18.81 -31.71
N SER A 364 -21.46 19.86 -31.23
CA SER A 364 -21.44 20.25 -29.82
C SER A 364 -22.87 20.42 -29.33
N ALA A 365 -23.15 19.96 -28.13
CA ALA A 365 -24.40 20.23 -27.43
C ALA A 365 -24.07 20.94 -26.11
N LEU A 366 -24.86 21.95 -25.76
CA LEU A 366 -24.92 22.40 -24.37
C LEU A 366 -25.55 21.25 -23.57
N GLY A 367 -24.95 20.90 -22.44
CA GLY A 367 -25.57 19.94 -21.53
C GLY A 367 -26.98 20.38 -21.15
N ASP A 368 -27.86 19.43 -20.89
CA ASP A 368 -29.21 19.69 -20.38
C ASP A 368 -29.14 20.69 -19.21
N SER A 369 -29.98 21.73 -19.24
CA SER A 369 -30.15 22.71 -18.16
C SER A 369 -30.26 22.07 -16.76
N ALA A 370 -30.80 20.87 -16.64
CA ALA A 370 -30.84 20.10 -15.40
C ALA A 370 -29.44 19.71 -14.88
N THR A 371 -28.50 19.38 -15.76
CA THR A 371 -27.09 19.13 -15.39
C THR A 371 -26.34 20.42 -15.04
N ALA A 372 -26.62 21.53 -15.74
CA ALA A 372 -26.09 22.85 -15.37
C ALA A 372 -26.60 23.32 -13.99
N LEU A 373 -27.87 23.04 -13.69
CA LEU A 373 -28.49 23.28 -12.37
C LEU A 373 -27.90 22.39 -11.27
N ALA A 374 -27.60 21.12 -11.57
CA ALA A 374 -26.94 20.21 -10.63
C ALA A 374 -25.49 20.64 -10.32
N ASP A 375 -24.74 21.10 -11.32
CA ASP A 375 -23.40 21.66 -11.13
C ASP A 375 -23.44 22.98 -10.35
N ALA A 376 -24.41 23.85 -10.64
CA ALA A 376 -24.64 25.08 -9.87
C ALA A 376 -25.00 24.79 -8.40
N GLY A 377 -25.80 23.75 -8.13
CA GLY A 377 -26.10 23.30 -6.78
C GLY A 377 -24.85 22.85 -6.02
N ARG A 378 -23.99 22.05 -6.66
CA ARG A 378 -22.72 21.60 -6.06
C ARG A 378 -21.79 22.76 -5.75
N ILE A 379 -21.67 23.72 -6.67
CA ILE A 379 -20.86 24.94 -6.49
C ILE A 379 -21.44 25.79 -5.36
N ALA A 380 -22.77 25.97 -5.31
CA ALA A 380 -23.44 26.70 -4.25
C ALA A 380 -23.23 26.05 -2.87
N ASP A 381 -23.27 24.72 -2.79
CA ASP A 381 -23.02 23.99 -1.55
C ASP A 381 -21.55 24.03 -1.12
N GLN A 382 -20.62 24.01 -2.07
CA GLN A 382 -19.19 24.27 -1.78
C GLN A 382 -18.98 25.70 -1.25
N MET A 383 -19.59 26.70 -1.89
CA MET A 383 -19.53 28.09 -1.42
C MET A 383 -20.17 28.27 -0.04
N ARG A 384 -21.33 27.64 0.23
CA ARG A 384 -21.97 27.68 1.56
C ARG A 384 -21.10 27.06 2.64
N ARG A 385 -20.46 25.92 2.35
CA ARG A 385 -19.51 25.28 3.28
C ARG A 385 -18.32 26.18 3.55
N SER A 386 -17.68 26.70 2.48
CA SER A 386 -16.56 27.64 2.62
C SER A 386 -16.93 28.87 3.45
N LEU A 387 -18.08 29.50 3.17
CA LEU A 387 -18.54 30.66 3.93
C LEU A 387 -18.84 30.28 5.39
N SER A 388 -19.43 29.11 5.64
CA SER A 388 -19.71 28.64 7.01
C SER A 388 -18.41 28.39 7.79
N ASP A 389 -17.42 27.78 7.15
CA ASP A 389 -16.10 27.54 7.74
C ASP A 389 -15.36 28.85 8.00
N ASP A 390 -15.44 29.82 7.08
CA ASP A 390 -14.86 31.16 7.25
C ASP A 390 -15.52 31.90 8.41
N TYR A 391 -16.85 31.85 8.53
CA TYR A 391 -17.57 32.45 9.66
C TYR A 391 -17.22 31.76 10.99
N ALA A 392 -17.12 30.44 11.01
CA ALA A 392 -16.73 29.68 12.21
C ALA A 392 -15.29 30.02 12.63
N ASN A 393 -14.35 30.07 11.67
CA ASN A 393 -12.97 30.46 11.93
C ASN A 393 -12.87 31.91 12.42
N ALA A 394 -13.58 32.85 11.80
CA ALA A 394 -13.61 34.24 12.22
C ALA A 394 -14.17 34.40 13.65
N TYR A 395 -15.22 33.63 13.99
CA TYR A 395 -15.77 33.60 15.35
C TYR A 395 -14.75 33.05 16.35
N VAL A 396 -14.12 31.91 16.05
CA VAL A 396 -13.09 31.31 16.92
C VAL A 396 -11.92 32.26 17.14
N LEU A 397 -11.40 32.88 16.08
CA LEU A 397 -10.31 33.85 16.18
C LEU A 397 -10.69 35.07 17.03
N ARG A 398 -11.90 35.61 16.84
CA ARG A 398 -12.42 36.73 17.64
C ARG A 398 -12.54 36.35 19.12
N THR A 399 -13.12 35.18 19.41
CA THR A 399 -13.27 34.68 20.79
C THR A 399 -11.92 34.41 21.45
N GLN A 400 -10.96 33.85 20.73
CA GLN A 400 -9.58 33.67 21.21
C GLN A 400 -8.92 35.02 21.55
N GLN A 401 -9.10 36.02 20.70
CA GLN A 401 -8.60 37.38 20.93
C GLN A 401 -9.25 38.03 22.16
N ASP A 402 -10.58 37.96 22.29
CA ASP A 402 -11.33 38.55 23.41
C ASP A 402 -11.01 37.85 24.76
N LEU A 403 -10.70 36.55 24.73
CA LEU A 403 -10.31 35.77 25.91
C LEU A 403 -8.79 35.75 26.18
N GLY A 404 -7.97 36.34 25.29
CA GLY A 404 -6.51 36.34 25.41
C GLY A 404 -5.86 34.95 25.28
N VAL A 405 -6.51 34.00 24.61
CA VAL A 405 -6.05 32.61 24.46
C VAL A 405 -5.37 32.43 23.11
N THR A 406 -4.17 31.85 23.10
CA THR A 406 -3.46 31.45 21.87
C THR A 406 -3.35 29.93 21.80
N VAL A 407 -3.66 29.36 20.63
CA VAL A 407 -3.56 27.91 20.38
C VAL A 407 -2.33 27.64 19.50
N ASN A 408 -1.48 26.71 19.92
CA ASN A 408 -0.35 26.25 19.12
C ASN A 408 -0.83 25.20 18.11
N ASP A 409 -1.08 25.61 16.88
CA ASP A 409 -1.68 24.76 15.85
C ASP A 409 -0.81 23.55 15.47
N ARG A 410 0.52 23.63 15.64
CA ARG A 410 1.43 22.49 15.43
C ARG A 410 1.15 21.37 16.44
N VAL A 411 0.95 21.72 17.71
CA VAL A 411 0.63 20.76 18.78
C VAL A 411 -0.80 20.21 18.60
N ARG A 412 -1.74 21.06 18.17
CA ARG A 412 -3.13 20.66 17.88
C ARG A 412 -3.20 19.64 16.74
N ALA A 413 -2.46 19.85 15.66
CA ALA A 413 -2.39 18.93 14.52
C ALA A 413 -1.81 17.56 14.93
N MET A 414 -0.72 17.56 15.72
CA MET A 414 -0.13 16.34 16.29
C MET A 414 -1.11 15.56 17.18
N ALA A 415 -1.90 16.25 18.01
CA ALA A 415 -2.87 15.61 18.89
C ALA A 415 -4.10 15.03 18.15
N LEU A 416 -4.46 15.59 16.99
CA LEU A 416 -5.61 15.17 16.18
C LEU A 416 -5.25 14.20 15.05
N GLY A 417 -3.97 13.88 14.85
CA GLY A 417 -3.52 12.96 13.79
C GLY A 417 -3.76 13.49 12.37
N LEU A 418 -3.91 14.80 12.22
CA LEU A 418 -4.03 15.49 10.93
C LEU A 418 -2.62 15.93 10.53
N ASN A 419 -1.99 15.20 9.60
CA ASN A 419 -0.69 15.54 9.05
C ASN A 419 -0.77 16.70 8.05
#